data_AF-A0A0F8LPV6-F1
#
_entry.id   AF-A0A0F8LPV6-F1
#
_cell.length_a   1.000
_cell.length_b   1.000
_cell.length_c   1.000
_cell.angle_alpha   90.00
_cell.angle_beta   90.00
_cell.angle_gamma   90.00
#
_symmetry.space_group_name_H-M   'P 1'
#
loop_
_entity.id
_entity.type
_entity.pdbx_description
1 polymer ?
#
loop_
_entity_poly.entity_id
_entity_poly.type
_entity_poly.pdbx_seq_one_letter_code
_entity_poly.pdbx_strand_id
1 'polypeptide(L)'
;MHVNYNHPSALITSIVGEALVDGYLLLKNERLKMAAFQARDFVLENQISPGYFKKSSVYTGDHLNVDATCGAFLAKFGKMFSDSECLDAAKTAAEHICKCQFSDGAFPYTNEKKGNYQYCLNIPCIHYQGVTLYYLVTTPITEVTGIYQNSGEIVIPIS
;
A
#
# COMPACT_ATOMS: atom_id res chain seq x y z
N MET A 1 -12.45 -20.90 3.92
CA MET A 1 -12.29 -20.28 5.25
C MET A 1 -12.59 -18.80 5.13
N HIS A 2 -13.58 -18.29 5.86
CA HIS A 2 -13.83 -16.86 5.95
C HIS A 2 -12.80 -16.18 6.85
N VAL A 3 -12.48 -14.93 6.53
CA VAL A 3 -11.46 -14.14 7.21
C VAL A 3 -11.90 -13.81 8.64
N ASN A 4 -11.07 -14.13 9.63
CA ASN A 4 -11.28 -13.69 11.00
C ASN A 4 -10.79 -12.23 11.13
N TYR A 5 -11.73 -11.28 11.12
CA TYR A 5 -11.46 -9.84 11.14
C TYR A 5 -11.16 -9.27 12.54
N ASN A 6 -11.01 -10.12 13.56
CA ASN A 6 -10.80 -9.67 14.95
C ASN A 6 -9.35 -9.26 15.25
N HIS A 7 -8.51 -9.04 14.23
CA HIS A 7 -7.13 -8.63 14.38
C HIS A 7 -6.85 -7.31 13.64
N PRO A 8 -6.04 -6.41 14.23
CA PRO A 8 -5.59 -5.20 13.55
C PRO A 8 -4.99 -5.51 12.17
N SER A 9 -5.27 -4.64 11.21
CA SER A 9 -4.85 -4.84 9.82
C SER A 9 -4.31 -3.56 9.22
N ALA A 10 -3.08 -3.60 8.72
CA ALA A 10 -2.46 -2.43 8.07
C ALA A 10 -3.26 -1.97 6.84
N LEU A 11 -3.90 -2.92 6.13
CA LEU A 11 -4.80 -2.62 5.02
C LEU A 11 -5.99 -1.73 5.47
N ILE A 12 -6.71 -2.17 6.51
CA ILE A 12 -7.87 -1.43 7.01
C ILE A 12 -7.45 -0.12 7.67
N THR A 13 -6.36 -0.15 8.46
CA THR A 13 -5.81 1.06 9.09
C THR A 13 -5.41 2.09 8.03
N SER A 14 -4.86 1.69 6.89
CA SER A 14 -4.49 2.61 5.81
C SER A 14 -5.70 3.27 5.16
N ILE A 15 -6.78 2.51 4.88
CA ILE A 15 -8.04 3.05 4.35
C ILE A 15 -8.64 4.07 5.32
N VAL A 16 -8.68 3.74 6.60
CA VAL A 16 -9.19 4.65 7.65
C VAL A 16 -8.27 5.86 7.81
N GLY A 17 -6.95 5.66 7.80
CA GLY A 17 -5.93 6.70 7.88
C GLY A 17 -6.09 7.72 6.75
N GLU A 18 -6.33 7.26 5.53
CA GLU A 18 -6.58 8.12 4.37
C GLU A 18 -7.79 9.02 4.60
N ALA A 19 -8.91 8.45 5.06
CA ALA A 19 -10.13 9.21 5.40
C ALA A 19 -9.92 10.20 6.55
N LEU A 20 -9.05 9.87 7.52
CA LEU A 20 -8.70 10.78 8.62
C LEU A 20 -7.88 11.98 8.12
N VAL A 21 -6.96 11.78 7.17
CA VAL A 21 -6.21 12.86 6.52
C VAL A 21 -7.14 13.77 5.74
N ASP A 22 -8.06 13.21 4.96
CA ASP A 22 -9.07 13.98 4.20
C ASP A 22 -10.00 14.76 5.15
N GLY A 23 -10.44 14.12 6.22
CA GLY A 23 -11.26 14.76 7.26
C GLY A 23 -10.51 15.90 7.96
N TYR A 24 -9.22 15.74 8.26
CA TYR A 24 -8.40 16.83 8.78
C TYR A 24 -8.25 17.97 7.78
N LEU A 25 -7.99 17.67 6.51
CA LEU A 25 -7.86 18.68 5.46
C LEU A 25 -9.10 19.57 5.39
N LEU A 26 -10.29 18.97 5.45
CA LEU A 26 -11.57 19.68 5.36
C LEU A 26 -11.95 20.41 6.65
N LEU A 27 -11.82 19.76 7.81
CA LEU A 27 -12.40 20.26 9.07
C LEU A 27 -11.39 20.93 9.99
N LYS A 28 -10.09 20.77 9.74
CA LYS A 28 -8.99 21.23 10.60
C LYS A 28 -9.12 20.76 12.06
N ASN A 29 -9.74 19.60 12.27
CA ASN A 29 -9.93 19.03 13.59
C ASN A 29 -8.68 18.26 14.05
N GLU A 30 -7.99 18.77 15.07
CA GLU A 30 -6.76 18.16 15.58
C GLU A 30 -6.93 16.72 16.08
N ARG A 31 -8.14 16.29 16.49
CA ARG A 31 -8.39 14.88 16.84
C ARG A 31 -8.24 13.96 15.63
N LEU A 32 -8.67 14.41 14.45
CA LEU A 32 -8.51 13.65 13.20
C LEU A 32 -7.04 13.55 12.81
N LYS A 33 -6.28 14.65 12.98
CA LYS A 33 -4.83 14.65 12.80
C LYS A 33 -4.15 13.65 13.74
N MET A 34 -4.43 13.71 15.05
CA MET A 34 -3.84 12.78 16.01
C MET A 34 -4.14 11.32 15.66
N ALA A 35 -5.38 11.02 15.26
CA ALA A 35 -5.76 9.68 14.83
C ALA A 35 -5.04 9.26 13.53
N ALA A 36 -4.84 10.18 12.57
CA ALA A 36 -4.07 9.92 11.36
C ALA A 36 -2.60 9.61 11.67
N PHE A 37 -1.99 10.31 12.65
CA PHE A 37 -0.63 10.04 13.12
C PHE A 37 -0.52 8.64 13.73
N GLN A 38 -1.48 8.23 14.56
CA GLN A 38 -1.53 6.87 15.12
C GLN A 38 -1.70 5.79 14.04
N ALA A 39 -2.53 6.06 13.03
CA ALA A 39 -2.69 5.17 11.88
C ALA A 39 -1.37 5.04 11.10
N ARG A 40 -0.67 6.16 10.89
CA ARG A 40 0.65 6.23 10.24
C ARG A 40 1.69 5.42 10.99
N ASP A 41 1.79 5.59 12.31
CA ASP A 41 2.73 4.83 13.16
C ASP A 41 2.49 3.32 13.03
N PHE A 42 1.22 2.91 13.18
CA PHE A 42 0.85 1.50 13.05
C PHE A 42 1.17 0.92 11.66
N VAL A 43 0.94 1.68 10.59
CA VAL A 43 1.22 1.21 9.23
C VAL A 43 2.73 1.06 8.99
N LEU A 44 3.55 2.02 9.43
CA LEU A 44 5.02 1.94 9.33
C LEU A 44 5.56 0.77 10.15
N GLU A 45 5.07 0.54 11.37
CA GLU A 45 5.46 -0.60 12.21
C GLU A 45 5.12 -1.96 11.57
N ASN A 46 4.17 -2.00 10.63
CA ASN A 46 3.79 -3.23 9.91
C ASN A 46 4.56 -3.41 8.59
N GLN A 47 5.52 -2.55 8.26
CA GLN A 47 6.45 -2.78 7.16
C GLN A 47 7.49 -3.85 7.58
N ILE A 48 7.41 -5.04 6.98
CA ILE A 48 8.28 -6.17 7.34
C ILE A 48 9.64 -6.05 6.62
N SER A 49 9.62 -5.56 5.39
CA SER A 49 10.81 -5.23 4.60
C SER A 49 10.50 -4.02 3.71
N PRO A 50 11.50 -3.32 3.15
CA PRO A 50 11.25 -2.14 2.32
C PRO A 50 10.16 -2.39 1.26
N GLY A 51 9.07 -1.63 1.36
CA GLY A 51 7.92 -1.70 0.46
C GLY A 51 6.93 -2.85 0.67
N TYR A 52 7.18 -3.78 1.60
CA TYR A 52 6.33 -4.92 1.90
C TYR A 52 5.67 -4.78 3.29
N PHE A 53 4.35 -4.73 3.31
CA PHE A 53 3.52 -4.54 4.49
C PHE A 53 2.75 -5.80 4.87
N LYS A 54 2.73 -6.07 6.18
CA LYS A 54 1.92 -7.15 6.74
C LYS A 54 0.45 -6.78 6.70
N LYS A 55 -0.39 -7.64 6.09
CA LYS A 55 -1.85 -7.44 6.12
C LYS A 55 -2.39 -7.46 7.55
N SER A 56 -2.05 -8.48 8.32
CA SER A 56 -2.35 -8.63 9.76
C SER A 56 -1.50 -9.74 10.37
N SER A 57 -1.57 -9.93 11.70
CA SER A 57 -0.90 -11.06 12.38
C SER A 57 -1.29 -12.44 11.84
N VAL A 58 -2.49 -12.57 11.26
CA VAL A 58 -3.06 -13.83 10.76
C VAL A 58 -2.83 -14.03 9.26
N TYR A 59 -2.51 -12.97 8.51
CA TYR A 59 -2.26 -13.03 7.07
C TYR A 59 -0.87 -12.48 6.77
N THR A 60 0.07 -13.39 6.53
CA THR A 60 1.50 -13.08 6.39
C THR A 60 2.04 -13.24 4.98
N GLY A 61 1.15 -13.46 4.00
CA GLY A 61 1.52 -13.44 2.59
C GLY A 61 1.80 -12.03 2.11
N ASP A 62 2.71 -11.92 1.15
CA ASP A 62 3.03 -10.66 0.48
C ASP A 62 1.98 -10.36 -0.58
N HIS A 63 1.13 -9.39 -0.24
CA HIS A 63 -0.07 -9.03 -0.95
C HIS A 63 0.11 -7.63 -1.50
N LEU A 64 0.37 -7.52 -2.80
CA LEU A 64 0.70 -6.24 -3.44
C LEU A 64 -0.42 -5.19 -3.33
N ASN A 65 -1.66 -5.61 -3.14
CA ASN A 65 -2.77 -4.68 -2.88
C ASN A 65 -2.67 -4.04 -1.48
N VAL A 66 -2.13 -4.75 -0.50
CA VAL A 66 -1.84 -4.22 0.84
C VAL A 66 -0.72 -3.19 0.72
N ASP A 67 0.36 -3.52 0.03
CA ASP A 67 1.48 -2.60 -0.20
C ASP A 67 1.01 -1.32 -0.91
N ALA A 68 0.18 -1.47 -1.95
CA ALA A 68 -0.36 -0.34 -2.69
C ALA A 68 -1.25 0.55 -1.81
N THR A 69 -2.13 -0.05 -1.01
CA THR A 69 -3.01 0.69 -0.09
C THR A 69 -2.20 1.41 1.00
N CYS A 70 -1.25 0.72 1.63
CA CYS A 70 -0.39 1.29 2.67
C CYS A 70 0.47 2.43 2.10
N GLY A 71 1.13 2.20 0.97
CA GLY A 71 1.94 3.22 0.31
C GLY A 71 1.13 4.45 -0.10
N ALA A 72 -0.11 4.27 -0.56
CA ALA A 72 -0.97 5.38 -0.95
C ALA A 72 -1.36 6.27 0.24
N PHE A 73 -1.73 5.64 1.36
CA PHE A 73 -1.99 6.36 2.61
C PHE A 73 -0.73 7.11 3.07
N LEU A 74 0.43 6.44 3.11
CA LEU A 74 1.69 7.07 3.52
C LEU A 74 2.11 8.21 2.58
N ALA A 75 1.90 8.08 1.27
CA ALA A 75 2.16 9.18 0.33
C ALA A 75 1.25 10.39 0.60
N LYS A 76 -0.05 10.16 0.84
CA LYS A 76 -1.00 11.24 1.18
C LYS A 76 -0.63 11.90 2.50
N PHE A 77 -0.34 11.11 3.53
CA PHE A 77 0.08 11.61 4.83
C PHE A 77 1.39 12.41 4.72
N GLY A 78 2.39 11.85 4.06
CA GLY A 78 3.70 12.45 3.83
C GLY A 78 3.61 13.81 3.17
N LYS A 79 2.75 13.97 2.15
CA LYS A 79 2.48 15.27 1.54
C LYS A 79 1.78 16.25 2.45
N MET A 80 0.73 15.82 3.14
CA MET A 80 -0.06 16.68 4.01
C MET A 80 0.79 17.28 5.14
N PHE A 81 1.68 16.48 5.70
CA PHE A 81 2.43 16.83 6.91
C PHE A 81 3.94 17.00 6.69
N SER A 82 4.41 16.96 5.44
CA SER A 82 5.83 17.02 5.08
C SER A 82 6.69 15.98 5.81
N ASP A 83 6.17 14.75 5.91
CA ASP A 83 6.81 13.62 6.59
C ASP A 83 7.62 12.78 5.58
N SER A 84 8.95 12.92 5.61
CA SER A 84 9.85 12.28 4.64
C SER A 84 9.90 10.76 4.77
N GLU A 85 9.78 10.23 5.99
CA GLU A 85 9.76 8.78 6.23
C GLU A 85 8.56 8.15 5.52
N CYS A 86 7.39 8.80 5.59
CA CYS A 86 6.19 8.34 4.89
C CYS A 86 6.36 8.39 3.36
N LEU A 87 7.01 9.44 2.83
CA LEU A 87 7.27 9.56 1.40
C LEU A 87 8.24 8.49 0.89
N ASP A 88 9.30 8.20 1.66
CA ASP A 88 10.27 7.15 1.34
C ASP A 88 9.64 5.75 1.42
N ALA A 89 8.82 5.50 2.44
CA ALA A 89 8.07 4.26 2.59
C ALA A 89 7.08 4.06 1.43
N ALA A 90 6.42 5.13 0.97
CA ALA A 90 5.54 5.05 -0.20
C ALA A 90 6.31 4.77 -1.50
N LYS A 91 7.48 5.39 -1.68
CA LYS A 91 8.35 5.14 -2.84
C LYS A 91 8.83 3.70 -2.88
N THR A 92 9.33 3.18 -1.75
CA THR A 92 9.79 1.79 -1.67
C THR A 92 8.65 0.79 -1.86
N ALA A 93 7.42 1.10 -1.42
CA ALA A 93 6.24 0.30 -1.72
C ALA A 93 5.96 0.20 -3.22
N ALA A 94 5.96 1.33 -3.91
CA ALA A 94 5.82 1.38 -5.35
C ALA A 94 6.90 0.55 -6.07
N GLU A 95 8.17 0.70 -5.68
CA GLU A 95 9.28 -0.06 -6.25
C GLU A 95 9.13 -1.58 -6.04
N HIS A 96 8.71 -2.00 -4.84
CA HIS A 96 8.44 -3.41 -4.53
C HIS A 96 7.33 -3.98 -5.40
N ILE A 97 6.22 -3.25 -5.54
CA ILE A 97 5.08 -3.68 -6.36
C ILE A 97 5.50 -3.83 -7.83
N CYS A 98 6.19 -2.84 -8.39
CA CYS A 98 6.63 -2.87 -9.80
C CYS A 98 7.59 -4.05 -10.06
N LYS A 99 8.47 -4.38 -9.11
CA LYS A 99 9.37 -5.56 -9.23
C LYS A 99 8.62 -6.89 -9.26
N CYS A 100 7.40 -6.93 -8.74
CA CYS A 100 6.56 -8.12 -8.73
C CYS A 100 5.60 -8.19 -9.93
N GLN A 101 5.67 -7.24 -10.88
CA GLN A 101 4.88 -7.26 -12.11
C GLN A 101 5.36 -8.42 -13.00
N PHE A 102 4.42 -9.18 -13.56
CA PHE A 102 4.71 -10.16 -14.60
C PHE A 102 5.10 -9.48 -15.90
N SER A 103 5.75 -10.24 -16.79
CA SER A 103 6.17 -9.74 -18.11
C SER A 103 5.01 -9.32 -19.03
N ASP A 104 3.77 -9.69 -18.70
CA ASP A 104 2.55 -9.27 -19.40
C ASP A 104 1.86 -8.06 -18.75
N GLY A 105 2.48 -7.47 -17.72
CA GLY A 105 1.96 -6.31 -16.99
C GLY A 105 1.02 -6.66 -15.83
N ALA A 106 0.65 -7.93 -15.63
CA ALA A 106 -0.23 -8.34 -14.54
C ALA A 106 0.52 -8.47 -13.19
N PHE A 107 -0.18 -8.24 -12.08
CA PHE A 107 0.33 -8.50 -10.72
C PHE A 107 -0.18 -9.83 -10.11
N PRO A 108 0.62 -10.56 -9.32
CA PRO A 108 0.16 -11.75 -8.63
C PRO A 108 -0.80 -11.45 -7.47
N TYR A 109 -1.64 -12.44 -7.11
CA TYR A 109 -2.46 -12.40 -5.88
C TYR A 109 -1.60 -12.45 -4.60
N THR A 110 -0.60 -13.34 -4.59
CA THR A 110 0.54 -13.32 -3.66
C THR A 110 1.80 -13.63 -4.44
N ASN A 111 2.92 -12.99 -4.11
CA ASN A 111 4.21 -13.37 -4.71
C ASN A 111 4.79 -14.65 -4.07
N GLU A 112 6.05 -14.96 -4.38
CA GLU A 112 6.82 -16.09 -3.84
C GLU A 112 6.81 -16.20 -2.30
N LYS A 113 6.63 -15.08 -1.58
CA LYS A 113 6.40 -15.05 -0.14
C LYS A 113 4.93 -15.36 0.16
N LYS A 114 4.55 -16.63 -0.02
CA LYS A 114 3.21 -17.14 0.30
C LYS A 114 2.80 -17.01 1.78
N GLY A 115 3.72 -16.63 2.67
CA GLY A 115 3.46 -16.55 4.10
C GLY A 115 2.87 -17.86 4.65
N ASN A 116 1.71 -17.77 5.28
CA ASN A 116 0.98 -18.90 5.84
C ASN A 116 -0.01 -19.59 4.88
N TYR A 117 -0.06 -19.22 3.60
CA TYR A 117 -0.89 -19.93 2.62
C TYR A 117 -0.34 -21.34 2.35
N GLN A 118 -1.24 -22.31 2.15
CA GLN A 118 -0.86 -23.68 1.81
C GLN A 118 -0.12 -23.74 0.47
N TYR A 119 -0.58 -22.96 -0.51
CA TYR A 119 -0.04 -22.91 -1.87
C TYR A 119 0.50 -21.51 -2.20
N CYS A 120 1.47 -21.44 -3.11
CA CYS A 120 1.86 -20.18 -3.73
C CYS A 120 0.78 -19.77 -4.73
N LEU A 121 0.14 -18.61 -4.50
CA LEU A 121 -0.91 -18.09 -5.38
C LEU A 121 -0.33 -17.03 -6.32
N ASN A 122 0.71 -17.43 -7.07
CA ASN A 122 1.36 -16.61 -8.10
C ASN A 122 0.51 -16.58 -9.39
N ILE A 123 -0.74 -16.17 -9.25
CA ILE A 123 -1.72 -16.08 -10.33
C ILE A 123 -2.38 -14.70 -10.29
N PRO A 124 -2.78 -14.13 -11.43
CA PRO A 124 -3.49 -12.86 -11.45
C PRO A 124 -4.91 -13.04 -10.90
N CYS A 125 -5.33 -12.14 -10.02
CA CYS A 125 -6.70 -12.09 -9.51
C CYS A 125 -7.29 -10.72 -9.79
N ILE A 126 -8.41 -10.65 -10.52
CA ILE A 126 -8.99 -9.39 -11.01
C ILE A 126 -9.25 -8.35 -9.91
N HIS A 127 -9.67 -8.79 -8.71
CA HIS A 127 -9.88 -7.89 -7.59
C HIS A 127 -8.58 -7.26 -7.10
N TYR A 128 -7.52 -8.06 -6.96
CA TYR A 128 -6.22 -7.60 -6.48
C TYR A 128 -5.54 -6.73 -7.53
N GLN A 129 -5.65 -7.09 -8.80
CA GLN A 129 -5.21 -6.23 -9.91
C GLN A 129 -5.86 -4.86 -9.84
N GLY A 130 -7.19 -4.82 -9.75
CA GLY A 130 -7.93 -3.57 -9.74
C GLY A 130 -7.51 -2.66 -8.59
N VAL A 131 -7.37 -3.23 -7.37
CA VAL A 131 -6.98 -2.46 -6.19
C VAL A 131 -5.52 -1.98 -6.30
N THR A 132 -4.59 -2.85 -6.71
CA THR A 132 -3.18 -2.48 -6.90
C THR A 132 -3.04 -1.37 -7.94
N LEU A 133 -3.68 -1.52 -9.10
CA LEU A 133 -3.64 -0.51 -10.17
C LEU A 133 -4.29 0.80 -9.73
N TYR A 134 -5.45 0.75 -9.08
CA TYR A 134 -6.12 1.94 -8.54
C TYR A 134 -5.15 2.72 -7.65
N TYR A 135 -4.58 2.06 -6.63
CA TYR A 135 -3.69 2.74 -5.70
C TYR A 135 -2.37 3.20 -6.33
N LEU A 136 -1.81 2.46 -7.29
CA LEU A 136 -0.59 2.88 -7.98
C LEU A 136 -0.78 4.08 -8.93
N VAL A 137 -1.95 4.21 -9.55
CA VAL A 137 -2.20 5.17 -10.64
C VAL A 137 -2.98 6.40 -10.19
N THR A 138 -3.89 6.26 -9.22
CA THR A 138 -4.83 7.35 -8.86
C THR A 138 -4.49 8.04 -7.56
N THR A 139 -3.35 7.72 -6.93
CA THR A 139 -3.01 8.27 -5.60
C THR A 139 -1.69 9.01 -5.58
N PRO A 140 -1.39 9.73 -4.49
CA PRO A 140 -0.16 10.49 -4.37
C PRO A 140 1.12 9.69 -4.59
N ILE A 141 1.08 8.34 -4.54
CA ILE A 141 2.19 7.48 -4.96
C ILE A 141 2.72 7.91 -6.33
N THR A 142 1.87 8.08 -7.34
CA THR A 142 2.27 8.40 -8.71
C THR A 142 3.01 9.73 -8.78
N GLU A 143 2.51 10.73 -8.05
CA GLU A 143 3.11 12.06 -7.96
C GLU A 143 4.41 12.10 -7.13
N VAL A 144 4.57 11.21 -6.13
CA VAL A 144 5.81 11.10 -5.34
C VAL A 144 6.91 10.36 -6.12
N THR A 145 6.51 9.37 -6.92
CA THR A 145 7.43 8.45 -7.58
C THR A 145 7.67 8.77 -9.05
N GLY A 146 6.82 9.58 -9.66
CA GLY A 146 6.83 9.84 -11.10
C GLY A 146 6.42 8.64 -11.94
N ILE A 147 5.66 7.67 -11.40
CA ILE A 147 5.19 6.50 -12.14
C ILE A 147 4.38 6.93 -13.38
N TYR A 148 4.64 6.28 -14.52
CA TYR A 148 3.82 6.40 -15.72
C TYR A 148 3.59 5.05 -16.39
N GLN A 149 2.51 4.96 -17.14
CA GLN A 149 2.16 3.78 -17.92
C GLN A 149 2.80 3.87 -19.30
N ASN A 150 3.66 2.91 -19.65
CA ASN A 150 4.25 2.81 -20.99
C ASN A 150 3.95 1.43 -21.57
N SER A 151 3.21 1.39 -22.69
CA SER A 151 2.96 0.15 -23.46
C SER A 151 2.35 -1.01 -22.65
N GLY A 152 1.63 -0.72 -21.56
CA GLY A 152 1.00 -1.71 -20.68
C GLY A 152 1.79 -2.01 -19.39
N GLU A 153 3.06 -1.58 -19.30
CA GLU A 153 3.88 -1.69 -18.10
C GLU A 153 3.76 -0.45 -17.22
N ILE A 154 3.81 -0.64 -15.90
CA ILE A 154 3.89 0.46 -14.92
C ILE A 154 5.35 0.57 -14.52
N VAL A 155 5.96 1.70 -14.86
CA VAL A 155 7.41 1.90 -14.70
C VAL A 155 7.66 3.11 -13.81
N ILE A 156 8.61 2.98 -12.90
CA ILE A 156 9.19 4.12 -12.15
C ILE A 156 10.38 4.62 -12.97
N PRO A 157 10.43 5.92 -13.37
CA PRO A 157 11.61 6.47 -13.98
C PRO A 157 12.78 6.33 -13.02
N ILE A 158 13.84 5.65 -13.47
CA ILE A 158 15.09 5.57 -12.72
C ILE A 158 15.69 6.99 -12.75
N SER A 159 15.72 7.65 -11.59
CA SER A 159 16.41 8.93 -11.38
C SER A 159 17.91 8.76 -11.31
#